data_AF-A0AAN7BLK0-F1
#
_entry.id   AF-A0AAN7BLK0-F1
#
_cell.length_a   1.000
_cell.length_b   1.000
_cell.length_c   1.000
_cell.angle_alpha   90.00
_cell.angle_beta   90.00
_cell.angle_gamma   90.00
#
_symmetry.space_group_name_H-M   'P 1'
#
loop_
_entity.id
_entity.type
_entity.pdbx_description
1 polymer ?
#
loop_
_entity_poly.entity_id
_entity_poly.type
_entity_poly.pdbx_seq_one_letter_code
_entity_poly.pdbx_strand_id
1 'polypeptide(L)'
;MGTPFISCLQPQDILHLYTKTNPHTQQPPSIPKTFLDAMSVRESVYVTEQKIPLENEFDSDDPRSCHWVIYASVNKTDSPAVLSPSGTILRPRRSTHLSLPIGTIRLVPFPHPPHPQSGGIYIDGQLTNPSSSNPPSPSAQTPSLNFKDRPTTFHDGLEPYIKLGRLAVLPEFRRMGIASQLIRASINWMQENHTIFNPRPSALGFEALGMDHNQGILPKWRGLICVHAQETAVSTWEKFGFEVDKEMGTWFEEGIPHVGMWRRVKVGDGGGLVESVVSGGTKLP
;
A
#
# COMPACT_ATOMS: atom_id res chain seq x y z
N MET A 1 -18.05 14.16 -16.03
CA MET A 1 -16.87 14.36 -15.16
C MET A 1 -15.68 14.66 -16.06
N GLY A 2 -14.82 15.60 -15.67
CA GLY A 2 -13.52 15.74 -16.34
C GLY A 2 -12.68 14.47 -16.15
N THR A 3 -11.69 14.25 -17.01
CA THR A 3 -10.77 13.12 -16.90
C THR A 3 -10.11 13.12 -15.52
N PRO A 4 -10.22 12.04 -14.73
CA PRO A 4 -9.55 11.95 -13.44
C PRO A 4 -8.03 12.08 -13.60
N PHE A 5 -7.35 12.65 -12.61
CA PHE A 5 -5.89 12.69 -12.56
C PHE A 5 -5.38 12.09 -11.25
N ILE A 6 -4.14 11.60 -11.27
CA ILE A 6 -3.50 10.95 -10.12
C ILE A 6 -2.33 11.82 -9.64
N SER A 7 -2.25 12.04 -8.33
CA SER A 7 -1.10 12.61 -7.64
C SER A 7 -0.37 11.52 -6.89
N CYS A 8 0.97 11.60 -6.83
CA CYS A 8 1.82 10.69 -6.06
C CYS A 8 2.62 11.49 -5.04
N LEU A 9 2.50 11.10 -3.77
CA LEU A 9 3.35 11.56 -2.69
C LEU A 9 4.39 10.47 -2.39
N GLN A 10 5.68 10.77 -2.59
CA GLN A 10 6.79 9.90 -2.19
C GLN A 10 6.96 9.91 -0.66
N PRO A 11 7.86 9.09 -0.07
CA PRO A 11 8.12 9.11 1.37
C PRO A 11 8.42 10.52 1.89
N GLN A 12 7.88 10.86 3.06
CA GLN A 12 8.05 12.16 3.69
C GLN A 12 8.13 12.00 5.21
N ASP A 13 9.29 12.33 5.78
CA ASP A 13 9.50 12.27 7.23
C ASP A 13 8.55 13.19 8.01
N ILE A 14 8.05 14.26 7.38
CA ILE A 14 7.09 15.19 8.00
C ILE A 14 5.79 14.48 8.45
N LEU A 15 5.46 13.32 7.87
CA LEU A 15 4.28 12.55 8.24
C LEU A 15 4.37 11.98 9.67
N HIS A 16 5.57 11.91 10.28
CA HIS A 16 5.70 11.59 11.71
C HIS A 16 4.98 12.61 12.63
N LEU A 17 4.63 13.79 12.12
CA LEU A 17 3.86 14.80 12.86
C LEU A 17 2.33 14.58 12.76
N TYR A 18 1.86 13.59 11.99
CA TYR A 18 0.44 13.29 11.89
C TYR A 18 -0.10 12.76 13.23
N THR A 19 -1.22 13.30 13.69
CA THR A 19 -1.82 12.90 14.97
C THR A 19 -2.95 11.91 14.71
N LYS A 20 -2.72 10.62 14.97
CA LYS A 20 -3.65 9.53 14.63
C LYS A 20 -5.03 9.59 15.31
N THR A 21 -5.16 10.32 16.42
CA THR A 21 -6.44 10.52 17.12
C THR A 21 -7.28 11.65 16.53
N ASN A 22 -6.71 12.45 15.63
CA ASN A 22 -7.39 13.58 15.01
C ASN A 22 -7.83 13.22 13.58
N PRO A 23 -9.01 13.68 13.11
CA PRO A 23 -9.40 13.51 11.72
C PRO A 23 -8.50 14.35 10.80
N HIS A 24 -8.46 14.00 9.51
CA HIS A 24 -7.65 14.67 8.49
C HIS A 24 -7.87 16.20 8.44
N THR A 25 -9.06 16.68 8.82
CA THR A 25 -9.39 18.12 8.85
C THR A 25 -8.77 18.88 10.02
N GLN A 26 -8.24 18.19 11.03
CA GLN A 26 -7.69 18.76 12.27
C GLN A 26 -6.20 18.46 12.44
N GLN A 27 -5.51 18.20 11.32
CA GLN A 27 -4.08 17.92 11.30
C GLN A 27 -3.25 19.20 11.23
N PRO A 28 -1.96 19.15 11.62
CA PRO A 28 -1.06 20.28 11.45
C PRO A 28 -1.00 20.76 9.99
N PRO A 29 -0.92 22.09 9.73
CA PRO A 29 -0.89 22.62 8.38
C PRO A 29 0.38 22.25 7.60
N SER A 30 1.39 21.70 8.26
CA SER A 30 2.61 21.17 7.66
C SER A 30 2.41 19.84 6.94
N ILE A 31 1.33 19.11 7.22
CA ILE A 31 1.06 17.83 6.58
C ILE A 31 0.70 18.05 5.10
N PRO A 32 1.36 17.35 4.15
CA PRO A 32 1.10 17.50 2.73
C PRO A 32 -0.36 17.29 2.37
N LYS A 33 -0.93 18.20 1.56
CA LYS A 33 -2.33 18.12 1.12
C LYS A 33 -2.67 16.76 0.49
N THR A 34 -1.78 16.20 -0.34
CA THR A 34 -2.00 14.88 -0.96
C THR A 34 -2.18 13.77 0.08
N PHE A 35 -1.46 13.83 1.21
CA PHE A 35 -1.64 12.86 2.29
C PHE A 35 -2.97 13.09 3.03
N LEU A 36 -3.33 14.34 3.32
CA LEU A 36 -4.64 14.67 3.91
C LEU A 36 -5.80 14.21 3.01
N ASP A 37 -5.65 14.35 1.69
CA ASP A 37 -6.62 13.86 0.72
C ASP A 37 -6.70 12.32 0.72
N ALA A 38 -5.56 11.61 0.82
CA ALA A 38 -5.55 10.16 0.99
C ALA A 38 -6.29 9.74 2.27
N MET A 39 -5.98 10.40 3.39
CA MET A 39 -6.64 10.16 4.68
C MET A 39 -8.13 10.47 4.63
N SER A 40 -8.56 11.51 3.92
CA SER A 40 -10.00 11.80 3.74
C SER A 40 -10.77 10.63 3.11
N VAL A 41 -10.19 9.97 2.10
CA VAL A 41 -10.79 8.78 1.46
C VAL A 41 -10.75 7.58 2.39
N ARG A 42 -9.63 7.37 3.10
CA ARG A 42 -9.47 6.28 4.07
C ARG A 42 -10.45 6.39 5.25
N GLU A 43 -10.60 7.58 5.83
CA GLU A 43 -11.56 7.84 6.91
C GLU A 43 -13.01 7.62 6.45
N SER A 44 -13.34 7.99 5.20
CA SER A 44 -14.67 7.70 4.65
C SER A 44 -14.91 6.19 4.49
N VAL A 45 -13.95 5.45 3.96
CA VAL A 45 -14.12 4.01 3.66
C VAL A 45 -13.89 3.12 4.87
N TYR A 46 -12.80 3.29 5.60
CA TYR A 46 -12.44 2.39 6.69
C TYR A 46 -13.09 2.80 8.01
N VAL A 47 -13.06 4.08 8.38
CA VAL A 47 -13.63 4.54 9.66
C VAL A 47 -15.15 4.63 9.57
N THR A 48 -15.67 5.37 8.59
CA THR A 48 -17.11 5.64 8.51
C THR A 48 -17.89 4.42 8.01
N GLU A 49 -17.44 3.78 6.92
CA GLU A 49 -18.14 2.64 6.33
C GLU A 49 -17.79 1.31 7.01
N GLN A 50 -16.50 0.95 7.14
CA GLN A 50 -16.08 -0.35 7.71
C GLN A 50 -15.97 -0.37 9.25
N LYS A 51 -16.15 0.78 9.91
CA LYS A 51 -16.13 0.92 11.39
C LYS A 51 -14.77 0.60 12.03
N ILE A 52 -13.68 0.79 11.30
CA ILE A 52 -12.33 0.71 11.84
C ILE A 52 -12.04 1.94 12.73
N PRO A 53 -11.43 1.79 13.92
CA PRO A 53 -11.03 2.92 14.74
C PRO A 53 -10.12 3.89 13.99
N LEU A 54 -10.34 5.20 14.14
CA LEU A 54 -9.56 6.24 13.47
C LEU A 54 -8.06 6.12 13.78
N GLU A 55 -7.71 5.80 15.02
CA GLU A 55 -6.32 5.63 15.46
C GLU A 55 -5.56 4.48 14.78
N ASN A 56 -6.27 3.56 14.11
CA ASN A 56 -5.68 2.42 13.40
C ASN A 56 -5.46 2.75 11.90
N GLU A 57 -5.95 3.90 11.44
CA GLU A 57 -5.73 4.38 10.06
C GLU A 57 -4.39 5.10 9.85
N PHE A 58 -3.56 5.25 10.87
CA PHE A 58 -2.21 5.78 10.68
C PHE A 58 -1.21 4.88 11.40
N ASP A 59 -0.23 4.37 10.65
CA ASP A 59 0.78 3.45 11.17
C ASP A 59 2.21 3.96 10.89
N SER A 60 3.20 3.23 11.43
CA SER A 60 4.62 3.57 11.29
C SER A 60 5.15 3.45 9.85
N ASP A 61 4.42 2.80 8.94
CA ASP A 61 4.80 2.67 7.54
C ASP A 61 4.37 3.88 6.71
N ASP A 62 3.36 4.66 7.14
CA ASP A 62 2.86 5.81 6.38
C ASP A 62 3.95 6.84 5.99
N PRO A 63 4.89 7.24 6.89
CA PRO A 63 5.97 8.18 6.56
C PRO A 63 6.95 7.68 5.50
N ARG A 64 7.22 6.36 5.48
CA ARG A 64 8.15 5.75 4.54
C ARG A 64 7.49 5.22 3.25
N SER A 65 6.18 5.40 3.12
CA SER A 65 5.40 4.88 2.01
C SER A 65 5.25 5.90 0.87
N CYS A 66 4.97 5.39 -0.32
CA CYS A 66 4.39 6.21 -1.39
C CYS A 66 2.86 6.14 -1.33
N HIS A 67 2.19 7.26 -1.60
CA HIS A 67 0.72 7.38 -1.58
C HIS A 67 0.23 7.96 -2.89
N TRP A 68 -0.70 7.28 -3.56
CA TRP A 68 -1.35 7.79 -4.76
C TRP A 68 -2.79 8.17 -4.43
N VAL A 69 -3.19 9.35 -4.89
CA VAL A 69 -4.57 9.83 -4.78
C VAL A 69 -5.09 10.18 -6.16
N ILE A 70 -6.27 9.67 -6.50
CA ILE A 70 -6.95 10.00 -7.75
C ILE A 70 -8.07 10.98 -7.48
N TYR A 71 -8.22 11.98 -8.37
CA TYR A 71 -9.13 13.09 -8.20
C TYR A 71 -10.14 13.16 -9.35
N ALA A 72 -11.42 13.41 -9.03
CA ALA A 72 -12.43 13.81 -10.00
C ALA A 72 -12.59 15.33 -10.00
N SER A 73 -12.77 15.92 -11.19
CA SER A 73 -13.25 17.29 -11.31
C SER A 73 -14.77 17.34 -11.12
N VAL A 74 -15.22 18.02 -10.08
CA VAL A 74 -16.64 18.25 -9.78
C VAL A 74 -16.97 19.74 -9.92
N ASN A 75 -18.11 20.04 -10.55
CA ASN A 75 -18.59 21.41 -10.72
C ASN A 75 -19.37 21.81 -9.46
N LYS A 76 -18.82 22.72 -8.66
CA LYS A 76 -19.54 23.36 -7.57
C LYS A 76 -20.25 24.60 -8.10
N THR A 77 -21.55 24.71 -7.88
CA THR A 77 -22.31 25.91 -8.23
C THR A 77 -22.21 26.89 -7.07
N ASP A 78 -21.48 28.00 -7.27
CA ASP A 78 -21.32 29.03 -6.24
C ASP A 78 -22.50 29.99 -6.20
N SER A 79 -23.10 30.26 -7.35
CA SER A 79 -24.35 31.02 -7.41
C SER A 79 -25.17 30.64 -8.66
N PRO A 80 -26.50 30.45 -8.51
CA PRO A 80 -27.39 30.20 -9.64
C PRO A 80 -27.52 31.46 -10.50
N ALA A 81 -27.90 31.26 -11.76
CA ALA A 81 -28.25 32.36 -12.65
C ALA A 81 -29.51 33.06 -12.14
N VAL A 82 -29.50 34.39 -12.14
CA VAL A 82 -30.68 35.20 -11.80
C VAL A 82 -31.27 35.71 -13.11
N LEU A 83 -32.55 35.45 -13.33
CA LEU A 83 -33.30 35.88 -14.51
C LEU A 83 -34.23 37.05 -14.15
N SER A 84 -34.50 37.94 -15.11
CA SER A 84 -35.57 38.93 -15.01
C SER A 84 -36.93 38.26 -15.22
N PRO A 85 -38.05 38.92 -14.88
CA PRO A 85 -39.40 38.46 -15.22
C PRO A 85 -39.61 38.27 -16.74
N SER A 86 -38.83 38.96 -17.57
CA SER A 86 -38.81 38.85 -19.03
C SER A 86 -37.87 37.75 -19.57
N GLY A 87 -37.20 36.98 -18.70
CA GLY A 87 -36.32 35.87 -19.08
C GLY A 87 -34.88 36.27 -19.42
N THR A 88 -34.50 37.53 -19.27
CA THR A 88 -33.13 38.01 -19.51
C THR A 88 -32.22 37.65 -18.33
N ILE A 89 -30.99 37.21 -18.60
CA ILE A 89 -30.01 36.89 -17.57
C ILE A 89 -29.54 38.19 -16.89
N LEU A 90 -29.94 38.41 -15.63
CA LEU A 90 -29.50 39.51 -14.77
C LEU A 90 -28.15 39.22 -14.12
N ARG A 91 -27.91 37.95 -13.75
CA ARG A 91 -26.62 37.51 -13.22
C ARG A 91 -26.30 36.12 -13.76
N PRO A 92 -25.15 35.90 -14.40
CA PRO A 92 -24.77 34.58 -14.89
C PRO A 92 -24.50 33.62 -13.73
N ARG A 93 -24.70 32.32 -13.98
CA ARG A 93 -24.29 31.26 -13.05
C ARG A 93 -22.76 31.33 -12.87
N ARG A 94 -22.29 31.29 -11.62
CA ARG A 94 -20.87 31.02 -11.32
C ARG A 94 -20.72 29.60 -10.81
N SER A 95 -19.78 28.88 -11.40
CA SER A 95 -19.34 27.57 -10.91
C SER A 95 -17.84 27.50 -10.84
N THR A 96 -17.32 26.88 -9.78
CA THR A 96 -15.91 26.53 -9.61
C THR A 96 -15.71 25.04 -9.82
N HIS A 97 -14.58 24.68 -10.41
CA HIS A 97 -14.15 23.28 -10.49
C HIS A 97 -13.40 22.93 -9.22
N LEU A 98 -13.84 21.90 -8.51
CA LEU A 98 -13.12 21.34 -7.37
C LEU A 98 -12.54 19.99 -7.74
N SER A 99 -11.29 19.76 -7.36
CA SER A 99 -10.64 18.45 -7.44
C SER A 99 -10.98 17.68 -6.17
N LEU A 100 -11.93 16.75 -6.27
CA LEU A 100 -12.35 15.89 -5.18
C LEU A 100 -11.49 14.62 -5.18
N PRO A 101 -10.81 14.25 -4.06
CA PRO A 101 -10.17 12.95 -3.98
C PRO A 101 -11.24 11.84 -3.93
N ILE A 102 -11.12 10.84 -4.80
CA ILE A 102 -12.13 9.78 -4.97
C ILE A 102 -11.58 8.37 -4.72
N GLY A 103 -10.26 8.24 -4.60
CA GLY A 103 -9.59 6.97 -4.33
C GLY A 103 -8.14 7.15 -3.91
N THR A 104 -7.60 6.16 -3.22
CA THR A 104 -6.20 6.13 -2.78
C THR A 104 -5.63 4.73 -2.76
N ILE A 105 -4.30 4.60 -2.88
CA ILE A 105 -3.53 3.38 -2.64
C ILE A 105 -2.16 3.73 -2.03
N ARG A 106 -1.67 2.88 -1.13
CA ARG A 106 -0.36 3.00 -0.48
C ARG A 106 0.59 1.91 -0.97
N LEU A 107 1.85 2.26 -1.17
CA LEU A 107 2.97 1.34 -1.36
C LEU A 107 3.92 1.46 -0.18
N VAL A 108 4.13 0.35 0.52
CA VAL A 108 5.08 0.23 1.63
C VAL A 108 6.36 -0.44 1.10
N PRO A 109 7.54 0.20 1.20
CA PRO A 109 8.79 -0.41 0.77
C PRO A 109 9.26 -1.51 1.74
N PHE A 110 10.22 -2.34 1.36
CA PHE A 110 10.91 -3.22 2.33
C PHE A 110 11.76 -2.37 3.31
N PRO A 111 12.12 -2.89 4.50
CA PRO A 111 11.71 -4.18 5.06
C PRO A 111 10.29 -4.21 5.60
N HIS A 112 9.80 -5.41 5.93
CA HIS A 112 8.47 -5.65 6.50
C HIS A 112 8.59 -6.45 7.80
N PRO A 113 7.61 -6.35 8.72
CA PRO A 113 7.50 -7.32 9.80
C PRO A 113 7.25 -8.74 9.26
N PRO A 114 7.49 -9.79 10.07
CA PRO A 114 7.23 -11.16 9.67
C PRO A 114 5.81 -11.38 9.16
N HIS A 115 5.66 -12.33 8.24
CA HIS A 115 4.36 -12.72 7.69
C HIS A 115 3.35 -13.06 8.78
N PRO A 116 2.08 -12.64 8.64
CA PRO A 116 1.04 -12.97 9.60
C PRO A 116 0.95 -14.47 9.88
N GLN A 117 0.62 -14.83 11.12
CA GLN A 117 0.37 -16.22 11.50
C GLN A 117 -1.00 -16.67 10.98
N SER A 118 -1.08 -17.89 10.44
CA SER A 118 -2.36 -18.49 10.09
C SER A 118 -3.24 -18.60 11.34
N GLY A 119 -4.47 -18.09 11.26
CA GLY A 119 -5.40 -17.96 12.39
C GLY A 119 -5.08 -16.81 13.36
N GLY A 120 -4.08 -15.98 13.06
CA GLY A 120 -3.71 -14.82 13.88
C GLY A 120 -4.78 -13.72 13.84
N ILE A 121 -4.87 -12.96 14.92
CA ILE A 121 -5.76 -11.81 15.10
C ILE A 121 -4.89 -10.59 15.39
N TYR A 122 -4.93 -9.62 14.48
CA TYR A 122 -4.12 -8.42 14.51
C TYR A 122 -4.98 -7.18 14.75
N ILE A 123 -4.59 -6.38 15.75
CA ILE A 123 -5.20 -5.08 16.07
C ILE A 123 -4.07 -4.06 16.16
N ASP A 124 -4.19 -2.93 15.45
CA ASP A 124 -3.14 -1.91 15.29
C ASP A 124 -1.80 -2.55 14.88
N GLY A 125 -1.86 -3.55 13.99
CA GLY A 125 -0.70 -4.31 13.52
C GLY A 125 -0.09 -5.30 14.52
N GLN A 126 -0.67 -5.48 15.72
CA GLN A 126 -0.12 -6.35 16.76
C GLN A 126 -0.90 -7.66 16.92
N LEU A 127 -0.18 -8.79 17.02
CA LEU A 127 -0.77 -10.10 17.25
C LEU A 127 -1.32 -10.22 18.68
N THR A 128 -2.62 -10.51 18.81
CA THR A 128 -3.33 -10.57 20.10
C THR A 128 -3.52 -12.00 20.63
N ASN A 129 -3.41 -13.01 19.77
CA ASN A 129 -3.61 -14.44 20.10
C ASN A 129 -2.38 -15.28 19.72
N PRO A 130 -1.22 -15.10 20.38
CA PRO A 130 -0.04 -15.87 20.05
C PRO A 130 -0.28 -17.36 20.29
N SER A 131 -0.14 -18.18 19.24
CA SER A 131 -0.15 -19.64 19.38
C SER A 131 1.12 -20.12 20.11
N SER A 132 0.98 -21.07 21.03
CA SER A 132 2.09 -21.61 21.84
C SER A 132 3.13 -22.43 21.05
N SER A 133 2.85 -22.75 19.78
CA SER A 133 3.73 -23.50 18.88
C SER A 133 4.76 -22.63 18.15
N ASN A 134 4.58 -21.30 18.12
CA ASN A 134 5.53 -20.35 17.56
C ASN A 134 5.70 -19.20 18.55
N PRO A 135 6.81 -19.13 19.32
CA PRO A 135 6.99 -18.06 20.28
C PRO A 135 6.90 -16.71 19.55
N PRO A 136 6.23 -15.69 20.13
CA PRO A 136 6.20 -14.38 19.54
C PRO A 136 7.63 -13.90 19.37
N SER A 137 8.06 -13.62 18.13
CA SER A 137 9.27 -12.86 17.91
C SER A 137 9.09 -11.55 18.68
N PRO A 138 10.00 -11.21 19.61
CA PRO A 138 9.87 -9.97 20.36
C PRO A 138 9.92 -8.83 19.33
N SER A 139 8.88 -8.00 19.34
CA SER A 139 8.65 -6.83 18.49
C SER A 139 8.07 -7.09 17.08
N ALA A 140 6.76 -6.95 16.96
CA ALA A 140 6.08 -6.62 15.71
C ALA A 140 6.37 -5.17 15.24
N GLN A 141 7.30 -4.46 15.87
CA GLN A 141 7.60 -3.03 15.66
C GLN A 141 9.09 -2.72 15.55
N THR A 142 10.00 -3.67 15.77
CA THR A 142 11.43 -3.45 15.55
C THR A 142 11.87 -4.34 14.41
N PRO A 143 12.43 -3.80 13.31
CA PRO A 143 13.02 -4.63 12.27
C PRO A 143 14.12 -5.48 12.89
N SER A 144 13.84 -6.75 13.13
CA SER A 144 14.84 -7.74 13.49
C SER A 144 15.89 -7.74 12.37
N LEU A 145 17.15 -7.46 12.72
CA LEU A 145 18.30 -7.45 11.80
C LEU A 145 18.55 -8.79 11.12
N ASN A 146 17.92 -9.86 11.63
CA ASN A 146 17.77 -11.12 10.93
C ASN A 146 16.56 -11.01 10.00
N PHE A 147 16.77 -10.58 8.75
CA PHE A 147 15.76 -10.47 7.68
C PHE A 147 15.10 -11.80 7.26
N LYS A 148 15.30 -12.87 8.02
CA LYS A 148 14.82 -14.21 7.67
C LYS A 148 13.43 -14.43 8.24
N ASP A 149 12.44 -14.27 7.38
CA ASP A 149 11.05 -14.64 7.63
C ASP A 149 10.82 -16.14 7.31
N ARG A 150 9.64 -16.66 7.64
CA ARG A 150 9.22 -18.00 7.21
C ARG A 150 9.02 -18.02 5.68
N PRO A 151 9.48 -19.09 5.00
CA PRO A 151 9.14 -19.28 3.60
C PRO A 151 7.65 -19.60 3.43
N THR A 152 7.11 -19.24 2.28
CA THR A 152 5.74 -19.50 1.83
C THR A 152 5.76 -19.90 0.35
N THR A 153 4.58 -20.12 -0.26
CA THR A 153 4.47 -20.56 -1.66
C THR A 153 5.22 -19.65 -2.63
N PHE A 154 5.15 -18.33 -2.42
CA PHE A 154 5.67 -17.33 -3.35
C PHE A 154 6.80 -16.46 -2.78
N HIS A 155 7.22 -16.69 -1.53
CA HIS A 155 8.27 -15.93 -0.87
C HIS A 155 9.22 -16.86 -0.11
N ASP A 156 10.52 -16.74 -0.40
CA ASP A 156 11.58 -17.59 0.19
C ASP A 156 11.93 -17.21 1.64
N GLY A 157 11.30 -16.18 2.19
CA GLY A 157 11.59 -15.65 3.52
C GLY A 157 12.74 -14.64 3.54
N LEU A 158 13.36 -14.32 2.41
CA LEU A 158 14.56 -13.49 2.31
C LEU A 158 14.44 -12.36 1.27
N GLU A 159 13.76 -12.61 0.15
CA GLU A 159 13.70 -11.66 -0.96
C GLU A 159 12.98 -10.37 -0.57
N PRO A 160 13.60 -9.19 -0.78
CA PRO A 160 12.91 -7.92 -0.59
C PRO A 160 11.68 -7.80 -1.49
N TYR A 161 10.57 -7.37 -0.90
CA TYR A 161 9.31 -7.16 -1.59
C TYR A 161 8.67 -5.83 -1.18
N ILE A 162 7.76 -5.31 -1.99
CA ILE A 162 6.95 -4.14 -1.64
C ILE A 162 5.52 -4.60 -1.31
N LYS A 163 4.84 -3.92 -0.39
CA LYS A 163 3.43 -4.18 -0.10
C LYS A 163 2.56 -3.10 -0.72
N LEU A 164 1.51 -3.49 -1.45
CA LEU A 164 0.42 -2.58 -1.79
C LEU A 164 -0.71 -2.75 -0.76
N GLY A 165 -1.25 -1.63 -0.27
CA GLY A 165 -2.28 -1.63 0.76
C GLY A 165 -3.07 -0.33 0.77
N ARG A 166 -3.97 -0.19 1.73
CA ARG A 166 -4.85 0.98 1.90
C ARG A 166 -5.58 1.38 0.60
N LEU A 167 -5.89 0.41 -0.26
CA LEU A 167 -6.65 0.64 -1.49
C LEU A 167 -8.11 0.96 -1.16
N ALA A 168 -8.48 2.23 -1.24
CA ALA A 168 -9.83 2.69 -0.95
C ALA A 168 -10.40 3.50 -2.12
N VAL A 169 -11.69 3.33 -2.39
CA VAL A 169 -12.45 4.12 -3.38
C VAL A 169 -13.78 4.48 -2.75
N LEU A 170 -14.13 5.77 -2.81
CA LEU A 170 -15.41 6.28 -2.31
C LEU A 170 -16.59 5.52 -2.95
N PRO A 171 -17.63 5.15 -2.20
CA PRO A 171 -18.74 4.30 -2.68
C PRO A 171 -19.33 4.72 -4.01
N GLU A 172 -19.58 6.03 -4.19
CA GLU A 172 -20.17 6.65 -5.36
C GLU A 172 -19.28 6.60 -6.62
N PHE A 173 -17.97 6.31 -6.48
CA PHE A 173 -17.02 6.17 -7.59
C PHE A 173 -16.58 4.71 -7.83
N ARG A 174 -17.15 3.74 -7.09
CA ARG A 174 -16.87 2.31 -7.30
C ARG A 174 -17.41 1.82 -8.64
N ARG A 175 -16.81 0.74 -9.16
CA ARG A 175 -17.12 0.15 -10.48
C ARG A 175 -16.85 1.08 -11.68
N MET A 176 -16.21 2.23 -11.46
CA MET A 176 -15.77 3.15 -12.53
C MET A 176 -14.30 2.95 -12.94
N GLY A 177 -13.68 1.83 -12.54
CA GLY A 177 -12.27 1.53 -12.87
C GLY A 177 -11.23 2.34 -12.06
N ILE A 178 -11.64 3.07 -11.01
CA ILE A 178 -10.76 3.89 -10.18
C ILE A 178 -9.67 3.06 -9.50
N ALA A 179 -10.04 1.96 -8.83
CA ALA A 179 -9.08 1.04 -8.21
C ALA A 179 -8.07 0.50 -9.23
N SER A 180 -8.54 0.18 -10.44
CA SER A 180 -7.70 -0.32 -11.52
C SER A 180 -6.66 0.68 -11.99
N GLN A 181 -7.01 1.98 -12.01
CA GLN A 181 -6.08 3.04 -12.36
C GLN A 181 -5.02 3.22 -11.27
N LEU A 182 -5.41 3.19 -9.99
CA LEU A 182 -4.49 3.29 -8.85
C LEU A 182 -3.49 2.11 -8.81
N ILE A 183 -3.96 0.87 -8.95
CA ILE A 183 -3.10 -0.32 -8.97
C ILE A 183 -2.11 -0.27 -10.13
N ARG A 184 -2.56 0.11 -11.34
CA ARG A 184 -1.65 0.24 -12.50
C ARG A 184 -0.64 1.35 -12.30
N ALA A 185 -1.07 2.50 -11.80
CA ALA A 185 -0.19 3.65 -11.57
C ALA A 185 0.92 3.32 -10.56
N SER A 186 0.60 2.66 -9.44
CA SER A 186 1.60 2.30 -8.44
C SER A 186 2.58 1.23 -8.94
N ILE A 187 2.09 0.20 -9.64
CA ILE A 187 2.95 -0.85 -10.21
C ILE A 187 3.87 -0.29 -11.30
N ASN A 188 3.33 0.48 -12.26
CA ASN A 188 4.12 1.07 -13.34
C ASN A 188 5.21 1.99 -12.79
N TRP A 189 4.84 2.87 -11.85
CA TRP A 189 5.81 3.76 -11.22
C TRP A 189 6.93 2.97 -10.52
N MET A 190 6.59 1.89 -9.81
CA MET A 190 7.59 1.08 -9.14
C MET A 190 8.49 0.30 -10.13
N GLN A 191 7.97 -0.13 -11.28
CA GLN A 191 8.80 -0.74 -12.34
C GLN A 191 9.78 0.28 -12.95
N GLU A 192 9.32 1.51 -13.19
CA GLU A 192 10.15 2.62 -13.69
C GLU A 192 11.20 3.07 -12.65
N ASN A 193 10.90 2.96 -11.36
CA ASN A 193 11.74 3.42 -10.25
C ASN A 193 12.28 2.26 -9.39
N HIS A 194 12.53 1.09 -10.00
CA HIS A 194 12.77 -0.17 -9.29
C HIS A 194 13.97 -0.19 -8.33
N THR A 195 14.90 0.78 -8.43
CA THR A 195 16.04 0.90 -7.52
C THR A 195 15.86 1.92 -6.40
N ILE A 196 14.74 2.65 -6.34
CA ILE A 196 14.57 3.81 -5.44
C ILE A 196 14.68 3.45 -3.95
N PHE A 197 14.25 2.24 -3.59
CA PHE A 197 14.30 1.73 -2.21
C PHE A 197 15.49 0.82 -1.93
N ASN A 198 16.37 0.59 -2.91
CA ASN A 198 17.58 -0.17 -2.66
C ASN A 198 18.46 0.60 -1.67
N PRO A 199 19.03 -0.08 -0.66
CA PRO A 199 19.86 0.60 0.31
C PRO A 199 21.13 1.12 -0.35
N ARG A 200 21.58 2.31 0.07
CA ARG A 200 22.77 2.95 -0.49
C ARG A 200 24.02 2.42 0.23
N PRO A 201 25.05 1.93 -0.49
CA PRO A 201 26.26 1.34 0.10
C PRO A 201 26.98 2.24 1.12
N SER A 202 26.84 3.56 1.02
CA SER A 202 27.51 4.55 1.89
C SER A 202 26.77 4.88 3.19
N ALA A 203 25.63 4.25 3.46
CA ALA A 203 24.96 4.43 4.75
C ALA A 203 25.78 3.72 5.84
N LEU A 204 26.34 4.49 6.77
CA LEU A 204 27.15 4.10 7.95
C LEU A 204 26.61 2.93 8.81
N GLY A 205 25.46 2.35 8.48
CA GLY A 205 24.84 1.23 9.19
C GLY A 205 25.27 -0.15 8.74
N PHE A 206 25.95 -0.35 7.60
CA PHE A 206 26.25 -1.71 7.12
C PHE A 206 27.18 -2.53 8.04
N GLU A 207 28.06 -1.89 8.81
CA GLU A 207 28.83 -2.55 9.89
C GLU A 207 27.95 -2.89 11.11
N ALA A 208 26.95 -2.07 11.42
CA ALA A 208 26.00 -2.29 12.52
C ALA A 208 24.91 -3.33 12.19
N LEU A 209 24.70 -3.62 10.90
CA LEU A 209 23.68 -4.55 10.39
C LEU A 209 24.18 -6.02 10.36
N GLY A 210 25.39 -6.32 10.86
CA GLY A 210 25.92 -7.69 10.92
C GLY A 210 26.05 -8.37 9.54
N MET A 211 25.98 -7.59 8.46
CA MET A 211 26.12 -8.09 7.10
C MET A 211 27.60 -8.36 6.84
N ASP A 212 27.94 -9.64 6.83
CA ASP A 212 29.27 -10.14 6.50
C ASP A 212 29.67 -9.59 5.11
N HIS A 213 30.69 -8.72 5.09
CA HIS A 213 31.21 -8.08 3.87
C HIS A 213 31.63 -9.12 2.80
N ASN A 214 31.77 -10.39 3.21
CA ASN A 214 32.20 -11.51 2.39
C ASN A 214 31.15 -12.09 1.42
N GLN A 215 29.86 -11.72 1.51
CA GLN A 215 28.83 -12.18 0.54
C GLN A 215 28.20 -11.09 -0.35
N GLY A 216 28.53 -9.80 -0.16
CA GLY A 216 28.46 -8.75 -1.19
C GLY A 216 27.12 -8.41 -1.87
N ILE A 217 26.00 -9.06 -1.58
CA ILE A 217 24.72 -8.80 -2.27
C ILE A 217 23.86 -7.87 -1.41
N LEU A 218 23.86 -6.58 -1.73
CA LEU A 218 22.87 -5.65 -1.21
C LEU A 218 21.45 -6.15 -1.56
N PRO A 219 20.50 -6.15 -0.63
CA PRO A 219 19.13 -6.56 -0.91
C PRO A 219 18.54 -5.64 -1.98
N LYS A 220 18.22 -6.21 -3.14
CA LYS A 220 17.61 -5.50 -4.27
C LYS A 220 16.21 -6.03 -4.45
N TRP A 221 15.25 -5.12 -4.62
CA TRP A 221 13.91 -5.51 -5.03
C TRP A 221 13.93 -6.02 -6.47
N ARG A 222 13.49 -7.27 -6.69
CA ARG A 222 13.50 -7.90 -8.02
C ARG A 222 12.10 -7.96 -8.66
N GLY A 223 11.14 -7.19 -8.13
CA GLY A 223 9.77 -7.15 -8.66
C GLY A 223 8.71 -7.91 -7.85
N LEU A 224 9.00 -8.31 -6.60
CA LEU A 224 8.01 -9.00 -5.76
C LEU A 224 7.03 -8.02 -5.13
N ILE A 225 5.74 -8.23 -5.35
CA ILE A 225 4.69 -7.40 -4.76
C ILE A 225 3.78 -8.28 -3.92
N CYS A 226 3.56 -7.89 -2.68
CA CYS A 226 2.64 -8.53 -1.76
C CYS A 226 1.40 -7.64 -1.55
N VAL A 227 0.25 -8.26 -1.32
CA VAL A 227 -0.94 -7.60 -0.77
C VAL A 227 -1.49 -8.45 0.37
N HIS A 228 -1.86 -7.78 1.46
CA HIS A 228 -2.76 -8.34 2.46
C HIS A 228 -4.17 -7.97 1.99
N ALA A 229 -4.83 -8.87 1.29
CA ALA A 229 -6.14 -8.61 0.70
C ALA A 229 -7.25 -9.08 1.64
N GLN A 230 -8.26 -8.24 1.85
CA GLN A 230 -9.54 -8.72 2.40
C GLN A 230 -10.05 -9.87 1.52
N GLU A 231 -10.59 -10.93 2.11
CA GLU A 231 -11.09 -12.08 1.33
C GLU A 231 -12.09 -11.67 0.24
N THR A 232 -12.91 -10.66 0.51
CA THR A 232 -13.89 -10.09 -0.43
C THR A 232 -13.25 -9.39 -1.63
N ALA A 233 -11.98 -8.96 -1.52
CA ALA A 233 -11.25 -8.23 -2.54
C ALA A 233 -10.34 -9.13 -3.41
N VAL A 234 -10.23 -10.42 -3.12
CA VAL A 234 -9.36 -11.38 -3.84
C VAL A 234 -9.57 -11.32 -5.35
N SER A 235 -10.83 -11.42 -5.80
CA SER A 235 -11.17 -11.37 -7.24
C SER A 235 -10.78 -10.05 -7.93
N THR A 236 -10.60 -8.96 -7.18
CA THR A 236 -10.08 -7.71 -7.73
C THR A 236 -8.60 -7.82 -7.98
N TRP A 237 -7.82 -8.35 -7.02
CA TRP A 237 -6.37 -8.53 -7.12
C TRP A 237 -5.98 -9.59 -8.15
N GLU A 238 -6.75 -10.68 -8.28
CA GLU A 238 -6.54 -11.72 -9.31
C GLU A 238 -6.58 -11.14 -10.73
N LYS A 239 -7.46 -10.16 -11.00
CA LYS A 239 -7.51 -9.46 -12.30
C LYS A 239 -6.23 -8.69 -12.63
N PHE A 240 -5.42 -8.38 -11.61
CA PHE A 240 -4.10 -7.78 -11.77
C PHE A 240 -2.98 -8.81 -11.66
N GLY A 241 -3.27 -10.12 -11.72
CA GLY A 241 -2.25 -11.18 -11.72
C GLY A 241 -1.62 -11.43 -10.35
N PHE A 242 -2.35 -11.15 -9.27
CA PHE A 242 -1.97 -11.61 -7.94
C PHE A 242 -2.53 -13.01 -7.67
N GLU A 243 -1.75 -13.84 -7.02
CA GLU A 243 -2.09 -15.22 -6.67
C GLU A 243 -2.12 -15.40 -5.15
N VAL A 244 -3.13 -16.09 -4.62
CA VAL A 244 -3.29 -16.36 -3.19
C VAL A 244 -2.21 -17.34 -2.72
N ASP A 245 -1.47 -16.96 -1.67
CA ASP A 245 -0.50 -17.83 -1.00
C ASP A 245 -1.17 -18.67 0.08
N LYS A 246 -1.43 -19.94 -0.23
CA LYS A 246 -2.09 -20.85 0.70
C LYS A 246 -1.23 -21.14 1.94
N GLU A 247 0.09 -21.08 1.83
CA GLU A 247 1.00 -21.29 2.96
C GLU A 247 1.08 -20.07 3.89
N MET A 248 0.63 -18.89 3.45
CA MET A 248 0.41 -17.78 4.37
C MET A 248 -0.78 -18.03 5.30
N GLY A 249 -1.74 -18.86 4.87
CA GLY A 249 -2.99 -19.10 5.58
C GLY A 249 -3.93 -17.88 5.53
N THR A 250 -4.92 -17.89 6.42
CA THR A 250 -5.84 -16.76 6.62
C THR A 250 -5.61 -16.15 7.99
N TRP A 251 -5.83 -14.85 8.16
CA TRP A 251 -5.74 -14.17 9.46
C TRP A 251 -6.77 -13.04 9.53
N PHE A 252 -6.95 -12.45 10.71
CA PHE A 252 -7.83 -11.30 10.90
C PHE A 252 -6.98 -10.05 11.13
N GLU A 253 -7.27 -8.97 10.41
CA GLU A 253 -6.78 -7.62 10.70
C GLU A 253 -7.98 -6.73 10.97
N GLU A 254 -8.02 -6.07 12.13
CA GLU A 254 -9.15 -5.21 12.54
C GLU A 254 -10.52 -5.93 12.47
N GLY A 255 -10.53 -7.23 12.76
CA GLY A 255 -11.73 -8.08 12.69
C GLY A 255 -12.14 -8.49 11.27
N ILE A 256 -11.39 -8.13 10.23
CA ILE A 256 -11.66 -8.47 8.84
C ILE A 256 -10.76 -9.63 8.39
N PRO A 257 -11.30 -10.69 7.77
CA PRO A 257 -10.49 -11.79 7.27
C PRO A 257 -9.64 -11.39 6.05
N HIS A 258 -8.36 -11.73 6.10
CA HIS A 258 -7.35 -11.41 5.11
C HIS A 258 -6.59 -12.66 4.64
N VAL A 259 -6.11 -12.57 3.40
CA VAL A 259 -5.20 -13.52 2.77
C VAL A 259 -3.99 -12.81 2.18
N GLY A 260 -2.87 -13.52 2.11
CA GLY A 260 -1.68 -13.05 1.42
C GLY A 260 -1.78 -13.35 -0.06
N MET A 261 -1.52 -12.35 -0.91
CA MET A 261 -1.41 -12.58 -2.34
C MET A 261 -0.14 -11.94 -2.89
N TRP A 262 0.44 -12.59 -3.90
CA TRP A 262 1.70 -12.18 -4.49
C TRP A 262 1.59 -11.98 -5.98
N ARG A 263 2.40 -11.06 -6.48
CA ARG A 263 2.63 -10.86 -7.91
C ARG A 263 4.10 -10.60 -8.15
N ARG A 264 4.65 -11.29 -9.15
CA ARG A 264 5.94 -10.94 -9.74
C ARG A 264 5.73 -9.98 -10.91
N VAL A 265 6.50 -8.88 -10.94
CA VAL A 265 6.61 -8.00 -12.11
C VAL A 265 8.04 -7.99 -12.63
N LYS A 266 8.21 -7.75 -13.94
CA LYS A 266 9.54 -7.60 -14.55
C LYS A 266 10.12 -6.24 -14.17
N VAL A 267 11.37 -6.20 -13.75
CA VAL A 267 12.12 -4.98 -13.41
C VAL A 267 13.52 -5.07 -14.01
N GLY A 268 13.92 -4.05 -14.78
CA GLY A 268 15.21 -3.99 -15.48
C GLY A 268 15.54 -5.25 -16.31
N ASP A 269 16.83 -5.45 -16.57
CA ASP A 269 17.36 -6.61 -17.33
C ASP A 269 17.51 -7.90 -16.48
N GLY A 270 17.13 -7.87 -15.20
CA GLY A 270 17.30 -8.99 -14.25
C GLY A 270 16.02 -9.70 -13.82
N GLY A 271 14.85 -9.26 -14.30
CA GLY A 271 13.53 -9.77 -13.89
C GLY A 271 13.08 -11.04 -14.64
N GLY A 272 13.99 -11.99 -14.90
CA GLY A 272 13.65 -13.30 -15.43
C GLY A 272 13.16 -14.24 -14.33
N LEU A 273 12.21 -15.13 -14.66
CA LEU A 273 11.86 -16.28 -13.83
C LEU A 273 13.16 -17.01 -13.48
N VAL A 274 13.47 -17.17 -12.20
CA VAL A 274 14.47 -18.17 -11.79
C VAL A 274 13.79 -19.51 -12.05
N GLU A 275 14.03 -20.10 -13.22
CA GLU A 275 13.62 -21.47 -13.47
C GLU A 275 14.20 -22.33 -12.36
N SER A 276 13.33 -23.07 -11.69
CA SER A 276 13.74 -24.08 -10.73
C SER A 276 14.69 -25.02 -11.46
N VAL A 277 15.93 -25.10 -10.97
CA VAL A 277 16.88 -26.13 -11.41
C VAL A 277 16.32 -27.46 -10.95
N VAL A 278 15.47 -28.06 -11.79
CA VAL A 278 15.16 -29.49 -11.73
C VAL A 278 16.46 -30.17 -12.09
N SER A 279 17.11 -30.75 -11.08
CA SER A 279 18.31 -31.57 -11.22
C SER A 279 17.99 -32.76 -12.11
N GLY A 280 18.23 -32.58 -13.41
CA GLY A 280 18.26 -33.66 -14.39
C GLY A 280 19.35 -34.64 -14.02
N GLY A 281 18.94 -35.86 -13.68
CA GLY A 281 19.83 -36.98 -13.40
C GLY A 281 20.77 -37.23 -14.57
N THR A 282 22.05 -37.33 -14.27
CA THR A 282 23.04 -37.93 -15.17
C THR A 282 23.43 -39.28 -14.58
N LYS A 283 22.83 -40.35 -15.10
CA LYS A 283 23.47 -41.67 -15.12
C LYS A 283 24.52 -41.63 -16.22
N LEU A 284 25.73 -42.08 -15.94
CA LEU A 284 26.70 -42.66 -16.88
C LEU A 284 27.90 -43.19 -16.07
N PRO A 285 28.67 -44.16 -16.60
CA PRO A 285 28.36 -45.18 -17.60
C PRO A 285 28.00 -46.54 -16.99
#